data_AF-B2IVU5-F1
#
_entry.id   AF-B2IVU5-F1
#
_cell.length_a   1.000
_cell.length_b   1.000
_cell.length_c   1.000
_cell.angle_alpha   90.00
_cell.angle_beta   90.00
_cell.angle_gamma   90.00
#
_symmetry.space_group_name_H-M   'P 1'
#
loop_
_entity.id
_entity.type
_entity.pdbx_description
1 polymer ?
#
loop_
_entity_poly.entity_id
_entity_poly.type
_entity_poly.pdbx_seq_one_letter_code
_entity_poly.pdbx_strand_id
1 'polypeptide(L)'
;MTSGALPANPFVAAGMIEDPRLFVGRKDELHAIASRMKGDQPTSINIVGEKHIGKSSLLHYFVLTWEQRVLNSSSYVVIYLPLRGVDCQTETGFYEAVAEGLLSHVQGWQQRSLQNCWKTKPLNRQAFSDAVKEWKQQRKLPVLCLDDFESLLKYPDKFDNGFYDNLRSLMESNALMLVVAWIFGVLRVYFWLPELLWILTLFLLFPNGKRVNCLRYLPPRFDELIILPLPFMDMMIVEAYRKNPDAARETINYLITSTNQQKVAAQAISGIAVDILNRCQRLTDILEIANQLAWIPSPPPKELGVVLPEFLDISQNVRASEEATSPHRKYELLNIPITALRQLGQSLALTKDASVAVSFGNTAQSWLTILETAQCTLEEQAQQSKEIRQVYIAGNSLDYETPKDRFKGRVDIFREIESLTLSEQPLVLLLYGGRRTRKTSALKYLLYRIQANIVPLLVDLQGAPSATTLKGLAENLAQQIIEAARRLPRKVYLPNPDASKLAEDPFSALQTWLAEIERNNSGKQFLLCLDEYERLGEVVKATSSRAPLNFIRNLLQHQRQWILLFSGSQELSR
;
A
#
# COMPACT_ATOMS: atom_id res chain seq x y z
N MET A 1 -16.67 14.89 53.46
CA MET A 1 -15.35 14.24 53.36
C MET A 1 -15.50 12.81 53.83
N THR A 2 -15.54 11.85 52.91
CA THR A 2 -15.52 10.41 53.23
C THR A 2 -14.07 9.95 53.25
N SER A 3 -13.61 9.48 54.40
CA SER A 3 -12.29 8.92 54.65
C SER A 3 -12.14 7.55 53.97
N GLY A 4 -11.91 7.55 52.66
CA GLY A 4 -11.45 6.37 51.92
C GLY A 4 -9.93 6.26 52.00
N ALA A 5 -9.41 5.09 52.38
CA ALA A 5 -7.98 4.79 52.44
C ALA A 5 -7.28 5.16 51.11
N LEU A 6 -6.11 5.80 51.22
CA LEU A 6 -5.26 6.08 50.06
C LEU A 6 -4.82 4.75 49.43
N PRO A 7 -4.88 4.59 48.10
CA PRO A 7 -4.34 3.40 47.44
C PRO A 7 -2.85 3.25 47.77
N ALA A 8 -2.41 2.01 47.98
CA ALA A 8 -1.03 1.68 48.38
C ALA A 8 0.04 2.15 47.36
N ASN A 9 -0.37 2.55 46.16
CA ASN A 9 0.50 3.07 45.11
C ASN A 9 -0.06 4.41 44.56
N PRO A 10 0.69 5.52 44.68
CA PRO A 10 0.29 6.83 44.13
C PRO A 10 0.54 6.94 42.60
N PHE A 11 1.25 5.99 41.98
CA PHE A 11 1.56 6.01 40.56
C PHE A 11 0.37 5.47 39.74
N VAL A 12 -0.28 6.35 38.99
CA VAL A 12 -1.29 5.99 37.98
C VAL A 12 -0.61 6.00 36.60
N ALA A 13 -0.66 4.86 35.90
CA ALA A 13 -0.08 4.73 34.58
C ALA A 13 -1.04 5.28 33.51
N ALA A 14 -0.58 6.33 32.81
CA ALA A 14 -1.27 7.02 31.72
C ALA A 14 -2.58 7.75 32.09
N GLY A 15 -2.78 8.93 31.51
CA GLY A 15 -3.98 9.74 31.70
C GLY A 15 -3.81 10.89 32.70
N MET A 16 -4.87 11.69 32.81
CA MET A 16 -4.97 12.80 33.75
C MET A 16 -5.34 12.27 35.14
N ILE A 17 -4.69 12.76 36.21
CA ILE A 17 -5.10 12.44 37.59
C ILE A 17 -6.46 13.09 37.88
N GLU A 18 -7.49 12.26 38.02
CA GLU A 18 -8.85 12.70 38.34
C GLU A 18 -9.09 12.79 39.86
N ASP A 19 -8.50 11.90 40.66
CA ASP A 19 -8.63 11.92 42.12
C ASP A 19 -7.67 12.93 42.76
N PRO A 20 -8.16 13.99 43.45
CA PRO A 20 -7.33 14.99 44.10
C PRO A 20 -6.36 14.40 45.13
N ARG A 21 -6.67 13.25 45.72
CA ARG A 21 -5.85 12.62 46.76
C ARG A 21 -4.54 12.05 46.22
N LEU A 22 -4.47 11.80 44.90
CA LEU A 22 -3.28 11.25 44.23
C LEU A 22 -2.37 12.34 43.65
N PHE A 23 -2.81 13.60 43.66
CA PHE A 23 -2.01 14.72 43.18
C PHE A 23 -1.04 15.21 44.28
N VAL A 24 0.26 15.08 44.04
CA VAL A 24 1.31 15.38 45.03
C VAL A 24 2.20 16.54 44.55
N GLY A 25 2.44 17.51 45.44
CA GLY A 25 3.37 18.62 45.20
C GLY A 25 2.75 19.83 44.48
N ARG A 26 3.58 20.60 43.77
CA ARG A 26 3.21 21.76 42.94
C ARG A 26 2.39 22.86 43.63
N LYS A 27 2.68 23.07 44.91
CA LYS A 27 1.96 24.05 45.74
C LYS A 27 2.26 25.49 45.30
N ASP A 28 3.47 25.75 44.82
CA ASP A 28 3.92 27.07 44.40
C ASP A 28 3.23 27.50 43.10
N GLU A 29 3.08 26.58 42.14
CA GLU A 29 2.36 26.81 40.90
C GLU A 29 0.87 27.06 41.16
N LEU A 30 0.24 26.28 42.02
CA LEU A 30 -1.15 26.50 42.45
C LEU A 30 -1.31 27.83 43.19
N HIS A 31 -0.33 28.21 44.02
CA HIS A 31 -0.32 29.50 44.70
C HIS A 31 -0.16 30.66 43.72
N ALA A 32 0.69 30.51 42.70
CA ALA A 32 0.88 31.50 41.64
C ALA A 32 -0.36 31.68 40.75
N ILE A 33 -1.16 30.62 40.55
CA ILE A 33 -2.46 30.74 39.87
C ILE A 33 -3.46 31.48 40.75
N ALA A 34 -3.58 31.08 42.02
CA ALA A 34 -4.52 31.69 42.96
C ALA A 34 -4.17 33.15 43.30
N SER A 35 -2.88 33.53 43.36
CA SER A 35 -2.46 34.91 43.66
C SER A 35 -2.86 35.89 42.56
N ARG A 36 -2.77 35.46 41.29
CA ARG A 36 -3.17 36.27 40.13
C ARG A 36 -4.68 36.39 39.95
N MET A 37 -5.46 35.52 40.58
CA MET A 37 -6.91 35.71 40.73
C MET A 37 -7.25 36.78 41.77
N LYS A 38 -6.40 36.97 42.80
CA LYS A 38 -6.64 37.86 43.94
C LYS A 38 -6.24 39.33 43.72
N GLY A 39 -5.49 39.64 42.67
CA GLY A 39 -5.07 41.01 42.37
C GLY A 39 -6.24 41.92 41.97
N ASP A 40 -6.08 43.25 42.13
CA ASP A 40 -7.07 44.27 41.68
C ASP A 40 -7.39 44.17 40.18
N GLN A 41 -6.49 43.55 39.41
CA GLN A 41 -6.73 43.13 38.03
C GLN A 41 -6.37 41.64 37.87
N PRO A 42 -7.36 40.77 37.54
CA PRO A 42 -7.09 39.37 37.28
C PRO A 42 -6.22 39.21 36.03
N THR A 43 -5.06 38.56 36.15
CA THR A 43 -4.12 38.40 35.04
C THR A 43 -4.18 36.98 34.48
N SER A 44 -4.40 36.84 33.16
CA SER A 44 -4.35 35.53 32.49
C SER A 44 -2.98 34.87 32.61
N ILE A 45 -2.96 33.54 32.65
CA ILE A 45 -1.79 32.73 32.95
C ILE A 45 -1.56 31.72 31.83
N ASN A 46 -0.31 31.55 31.45
CA ASN A 46 0.12 30.49 30.58
C ASN A 46 0.97 29.48 31.37
N ILE A 47 0.52 28.22 31.41
CA ILE A 47 1.21 27.09 32.02
C ILE A 47 1.92 26.34 30.91
N VAL A 48 3.25 26.43 30.89
CA VAL A 48 4.06 25.83 29.83
C VAL A 48 4.92 24.70 30.39
N GLY A 49 5.00 23.59 29.65
CA GLY A 49 5.85 22.46 30.03
C GLY A 49 5.78 21.29 29.03
N GLU A 50 6.63 20.29 29.20
CA GLU A 50 6.71 19.13 28.30
C GLU A 50 5.46 18.23 28.35
N LYS A 51 5.30 17.37 27.33
CA LYS A 51 4.22 16.37 27.32
C LYS A 51 4.39 15.44 28.52
N HIS A 52 3.27 15.00 29.12
CA HIS A 52 3.25 14.12 30.30
C HIS A 52 3.83 14.67 31.61
N ILE A 53 4.23 15.95 31.67
CA ILE A 53 4.64 16.60 32.93
C ILE A 53 3.46 16.92 33.87
N GLY A 54 2.25 16.39 33.64
CA GLY A 54 1.10 16.59 34.54
C GLY A 54 0.39 17.96 34.47
N LYS A 55 0.46 18.68 33.34
CA LYS A 55 -0.23 19.99 33.16
C LYS A 55 -1.76 19.89 33.27
N SER A 56 -2.35 18.94 32.55
CA SER A 56 -3.80 18.66 32.60
C SER A 56 -4.24 18.30 34.02
N SER A 57 -3.43 17.50 34.72
CA SER A 57 -3.68 17.14 36.12
C SER A 57 -3.57 18.33 37.07
N LEU A 58 -2.62 19.25 36.85
CA LEU A 58 -2.50 20.49 37.61
C LEU A 58 -3.72 21.40 37.40
N LEU A 59 -4.17 21.58 36.16
CA LEU A 59 -5.37 22.35 35.83
C LEU A 59 -6.63 21.74 36.43
N HIS A 60 -6.84 20.45 36.24
CA HIS A 60 -7.99 19.72 36.79
C HIS A 60 -8.01 19.79 38.32
N TYR A 61 -6.86 19.56 38.97
CA TYR A 61 -6.72 19.69 40.42
C TYR A 61 -6.99 21.11 40.92
N PHE A 62 -6.56 22.12 40.16
CA PHE A 62 -6.87 23.52 40.46
C PHE A 62 -8.37 23.78 40.42
N VAL A 63 -9.08 23.33 39.37
CA VAL A 63 -10.54 23.49 39.25
C VAL A 63 -11.32 22.75 40.35
N LEU A 64 -10.76 21.67 40.93
CA LEU A 64 -11.38 21.00 42.07
C LEU A 64 -11.09 21.65 43.43
N THR A 65 -10.02 22.45 43.54
CA THR A 65 -9.53 22.96 44.85
C THR A 65 -9.44 24.49 44.95
N TRP A 66 -9.85 25.23 43.93
CA TRP A 66 -9.72 26.70 43.89
C TRP A 66 -10.51 27.40 45.01
N GLU A 67 -11.71 26.91 45.35
CA GLU A 67 -12.57 27.50 46.40
C GLU A 67 -11.87 27.52 47.76
N GLN A 68 -11.03 26.53 48.06
CA GLN A 68 -10.28 26.45 49.31
C GLN A 68 -9.13 27.46 49.37
N ARG A 69 -8.76 28.08 48.24
CA ARG A 69 -7.58 28.93 48.08
C ARG A 69 -7.93 30.42 47.88
N VAL A 70 -9.19 30.74 47.59
CA VAL A 70 -9.69 32.09 47.29
C VAL A 70 -10.81 32.48 48.28
N LEU A 71 -10.62 33.58 49.02
CA LEU A 71 -11.52 34.03 50.09
C LEU A 71 -12.88 34.54 49.59
N ASN A 72 -12.95 35.05 48.34
CA ASN A 72 -14.17 35.58 47.71
C ASN A 72 -14.67 34.63 46.60
N SER A 73 -14.96 33.37 46.95
CA SER A 73 -15.36 32.34 45.98
C SER A 73 -16.63 32.69 45.19
N SER A 74 -17.53 33.50 45.76
CA SER A 74 -18.78 33.91 45.10
C SER A 74 -18.58 34.82 43.88
N SER A 75 -17.40 35.39 43.68
CA SER A 75 -17.13 36.33 42.56
C SER A 75 -16.52 35.66 41.33
N TYR A 76 -16.10 34.39 41.43
CA TYR A 76 -15.43 33.67 40.35
C TYR A 76 -16.25 32.46 39.91
N VAL A 77 -16.20 32.14 38.62
CA VAL A 77 -16.72 30.89 38.07
C VAL A 77 -15.58 30.24 37.30
N VAL A 78 -14.99 29.19 37.87
CA VAL A 78 -13.86 28.48 37.25
C VAL A 78 -14.38 27.26 36.51
N ILE A 79 -14.01 27.12 35.23
CA ILE A 79 -14.34 25.94 34.44
C ILE A 79 -13.08 25.29 33.89
N TYR A 80 -13.15 23.97 33.69
CA TYR A 80 -12.14 23.20 32.97
C TYR A 80 -12.69 22.79 31.61
N LEU A 81 -11.96 23.11 30.53
CA LEU A 81 -12.34 22.74 29.16
C LEU A 81 -11.18 22.04 28.45
N PRO A 82 -11.31 20.75 28.11
CA PRO A 82 -10.34 20.03 27.31
C PRO A 82 -10.59 20.28 25.81
N LEU A 83 -9.65 20.96 25.13
CA LEU A 83 -9.80 21.34 23.71
C LEU A 83 -9.56 20.20 22.70
N ARG A 84 -9.45 18.95 23.18
CA ARG A 84 -9.35 17.74 22.35
C ARG A 84 -10.71 17.14 21.96
N GLY A 85 -11.80 17.60 22.59
CA GLY A 85 -13.16 17.11 22.31
C GLY A 85 -13.65 17.49 20.92
N VAL A 86 -14.56 16.67 20.36
CA VAL A 86 -15.18 16.88 19.05
C VAL A 86 -15.93 18.22 18.97
N ASP A 87 -16.43 18.70 20.12
CA ASP A 87 -17.28 19.88 20.23
C ASP A 87 -16.51 21.21 20.09
N CYS A 88 -15.18 21.21 20.20
CA CYS A 88 -14.34 22.42 20.14
C CYS A 88 -13.66 22.64 18.78
N GLN A 89 -14.14 21.98 17.71
CA GLN A 89 -13.52 22.07 16.37
C GLN A 89 -13.98 23.27 15.52
N THR A 90 -14.99 24.02 15.97
CA THR A 90 -15.50 25.24 15.33
C THR A 90 -15.58 26.36 16.37
N GLU A 91 -15.52 27.62 15.93
CA GLU A 91 -15.63 28.78 16.83
C GLU A 91 -16.96 28.77 17.62
N THR A 92 -18.09 28.46 16.97
CA THR A 92 -19.40 28.36 17.64
C THR A 92 -19.46 27.20 18.64
N GLY A 93 -18.87 26.05 18.29
CA GLY A 93 -18.81 24.89 19.20
C GLY A 93 -17.97 25.17 20.44
N PHE A 94 -16.85 25.90 20.28
CA PHE A 94 -16.04 26.36 21.42
C PHE A 94 -16.86 27.25 22.38
N TYR A 95 -17.59 28.25 21.86
CA TYR A 95 -18.40 29.13 22.71
C TYR A 95 -19.56 28.39 23.37
N GLU A 96 -20.20 27.44 22.68
CA GLU A 96 -21.24 26.59 23.27
C GLU A 96 -20.69 25.70 24.38
N ALA A 97 -19.51 25.09 24.20
CA ALA A 97 -18.87 24.28 25.23
C ALA A 97 -18.47 25.12 26.47
N VAL A 98 -18.00 26.35 26.27
CA VAL A 98 -17.75 27.30 27.37
C VAL A 98 -19.05 27.68 28.08
N ALA A 99 -20.11 27.96 27.33
CA ALA A 99 -21.42 28.30 27.88
C ALA A 99 -21.98 27.17 28.75
N GLU A 100 -21.94 25.93 28.26
CA GLU A 100 -22.39 24.73 28.99
C GLU A 100 -21.53 24.47 30.24
N GLY A 101 -20.21 24.64 30.14
CA GLY A 101 -19.30 24.56 31.27
C GLY A 101 -19.60 25.60 32.35
N LEU A 102 -19.88 26.84 31.96
CA LEU A 102 -20.25 27.92 32.89
C LEU A 102 -21.63 27.68 33.51
N LEU A 103 -22.61 27.21 32.73
CA LEU A 103 -23.97 26.95 33.22
C LEU A 103 -24.03 25.76 34.19
N SER A 104 -23.25 24.71 33.97
CA SER A 104 -23.23 23.51 34.82
C SER A 104 -22.68 23.75 36.24
N HIS A 105 -21.77 24.71 36.40
CA HIS A 105 -21.17 25.07 37.69
C HIS A 105 -22.00 26.11 38.47
N VAL A 106 -23.08 26.64 37.87
CA VAL A 106 -23.99 27.61 38.50
C VAL A 106 -25.19 26.86 39.09
N GLN A 107 -24.95 26.03 40.11
CA GLN A 107 -26.02 25.44 40.93
C GLN A 107 -26.35 26.40 42.09
N GLY A 108 -27.49 27.10 41.99
CA GLY A 108 -28.09 27.80 43.15
C GLY A 108 -28.11 29.33 43.15
N TRP A 109 -27.87 30.05 42.05
CA TRP A 109 -28.10 31.51 42.01
C TRP A 109 -29.43 31.87 41.33
N GLN A 110 -30.20 32.69 42.04
CA GLN A 110 -31.65 32.89 41.95
C GLN A 110 -32.11 33.81 40.81
N GLN A 111 -31.49 33.80 39.62
CA GLN A 111 -31.83 34.75 38.56
C GLN A 111 -32.05 34.09 37.20
N ARG A 112 -33.32 34.05 36.78
CA ARG A 112 -33.78 33.72 35.41
C ARG A 112 -33.14 34.62 34.33
N SER A 113 -32.58 35.79 34.69
CA SER A 113 -31.92 36.72 33.76
C SER A 113 -30.59 36.19 33.21
N LEU A 114 -29.74 35.59 34.05
CA LEU A 114 -28.41 35.12 33.67
C LEU A 114 -28.41 33.90 32.74
N GLN A 115 -29.45 33.07 32.83
CA GLN A 115 -29.61 31.91 31.94
C GLN A 115 -30.05 32.32 30.52
N ASN A 116 -30.68 33.48 30.36
CA ASN A 116 -31.23 33.88 29.05
C ASN A 116 -30.12 34.29 28.06
N CYS A 117 -29.04 34.89 28.55
CA CYS A 117 -27.94 35.41 27.71
C CYS A 117 -27.09 34.30 27.07
N TRP A 118 -27.04 33.12 27.69
CA TRP A 118 -26.33 31.95 27.19
C TRP A 118 -27.24 30.96 26.42
N LYS A 119 -28.56 31.20 26.38
CA LYS A 119 -29.55 30.35 25.70
C LYS A 119 -29.84 30.76 24.25
N THR A 120 -29.36 31.92 23.79
CA THR A 120 -29.49 32.33 22.38
C THR A 120 -28.53 31.51 21.50
N LYS A 121 -29.05 30.47 20.84
CA LYS A 121 -28.33 29.71 19.81
C LYS A 121 -28.62 30.28 18.41
N PRO A 122 -27.63 30.45 17.52
CA PRO A 122 -26.21 30.08 17.69
C PRO A 122 -25.41 31.15 18.48
N LEU A 123 -24.49 30.68 19.33
CA LEU A 123 -23.66 31.55 20.16
C LEU A 123 -22.46 32.05 19.35
N ASN A 124 -22.66 33.15 18.62
CA ASN A 124 -21.62 33.78 17.81
C ASN A 124 -20.71 34.68 18.66
N ARG A 125 -19.55 35.07 18.12
CA ARG A 125 -18.53 35.93 18.75
C ARG A 125 -19.08 37.16 19.47
N GLN A 126 -20.03 37.88 18.86
CA GLN A 126 -20.65 39.06 19.44
C GLN A 126 -21.52 38.72 20.64
N ALA A 127 -22.37 37.69 20.52
CA ALA A 127 -23.24 37.23 21.59
C ALA A 127 -22.43 36.72 22.80
N PHE A 128 -21.30 36.02 22.55
CA PHE A 128 -20.38 35.61 23.60
C PHE A 128 -19.76 36.81 24.32
N SER A 129 -19.26 37.81 23.58
CA SER A 129 -18.66 39.02 24.17
C SER A 129 -19.65 39.79 25.05
N ASP A 130 -20.89 39.93 24.57
CA ASP A 130 -21.94 40.66 25.28
C ASP A 130 -22.37 39.92 26.56
N ALA A 131 -22.51 38.58 26.50
CA ALA A 131 -22.81 37.76 27.66
C ALA A 131 -21.73 37.83 28.75
N VAL A 132 -20.45 37.80 28.36
CA VAL A 132 -19.31 37.91 29.30
C VAL A 132 -19.23 39.33 29.91
N LYS A 133 -19.49 40.38 29.12
CA LYS A 133 -19.54 41.77 29.62
C LYS A 133 -20.69 41.99 30.60
N GLU A 134 -21.85 41.38 30.38
CA GLU A 134 -22.98 41.46 31.30
C GLU A 134 -22.67 40.76 32.65
N TRP A 135 -21.98 39.62 32.62
CA TRP A 135 -21.49 38.96 33.83
C TRP A 135 -20.51 39.84 34.62
N LYS A 136 -19.65 40.59 33.92
CA LYS A 136 -18.77 41.58 34.55
C LYS A 136 -19.55 42.69 35.28
N GLN A 137 -20.64 43.20 34.70
CA GLN A 137 -21.49 44.21 35.34
C GLN A 137 -22.10 43.70 36.66
N GLN A 138 -22.34 42.38 36.74
CA GLN A 138 -22.85 41.70 37.93
C GLN A 138 -21.73 41.24 38.88
N ARG A 139 -20.49 41.71 38.68
CA ARG A 139 -19.29 41.39 39.48
C ARG A 139 -18.95 39.90 39.54
N LYS A 140 -19.25 39.16 38.47
CA LYS A 140 -18.84 37.76 38.29
C LYS A 140 -17.74 37.68 37.23
N LEU A 141 -16.62 37.04 37.56
CA LEU A 141 -15.50 36.83 36.66
C LEU A 141 -15.41 35.35 36.24
N PRO A 142 -15.65 35.02 34.96
CA PRO A 142 -15.36 33.70 34.42
C PRO A 142 -13.84 33.47 34.30
N VAL A 143 -13.37 32.32 34.81
CA VAL A 143 -11.99 31.85 34.70
C VAL A 143 -11.98 30.57 33.89
N LEU A 144 -11.46 30.63 32.66
CA LEU A 144 -11.44 29.47 31.76
C LEU A 144 -10.08 28.78 31.85
N CYS A 145 -10.06 27.55 32.36
CA CYS A 145 -8.90 26.67 32.31
C CYS A 145 -8.94 25.87 31.01
N LEU A 146 -8.19 26.31 30.01
CA LEU A 146 -8.11 25.71 28.68
C LEU A 146 -6.92 24.76 28.60
N ASP A 147 -7.19 23.47 28.47
CA ASP A 147 -6.14 22.46 28.25
C ASP A 147 -5.93 22.20 26.75
N ASP A 148 -4.67 21.97 26.36
CA ASP A 148 -4.26 21.67 24.99
C ASP A 148 -4.59 22.77 23.95
N PHE A 149 -4.35 24.04 24.29
CA PHE A 149 -4.68 25.19 23.43
C PHE A 149 -4.00 25.17 22.05
N GLU A 150 -2.89 24.46 21.91
CA GLU A 150 -2.24 24.19 20.61
C GLU A 150 -3.16 23.52 19.58
N SER A 151 -4.19 22.80 20.02
CA SER A 151 -5.13 22.14 19.12
C SER A 151 -6.00 23.13 18.33
N LEU A 152 -6.22 24.35 18.85
CA LEU A 152 -6.92 25.42 18.11
C LEU A 152 -6.09 25.97 16.95
N LEU A 153 -4.75 25.99 17.10
CA LEU A 153 -3.83 26.48 16.06
C LEU A 153 -3.75 25.54 14.84
N LYS A 154 -4.21 24.28 14.96
CA LYS A 154 -4.22 23.31 13.87
C LYS A 154 -5.31 23.60 12.82
N TYR A 155 -6.30 24.44 13.15
CA TYR A 155 -7.44 24.75 12.30
C TYR A 155 -7.55 26.26 12.00
N PRO A 156 -6.58 26.85 11.28
CA PRO A 156 -6.55 28.30 11.03
C PRO A 156 -7.77 28.80 10.22
N ASP A 157 -8.35 27.94 9.38
CA ASP A 157 -9.54 28.28 8.58
C ASP A 157 -10.82 28.41 9.42
N LYS A 158 -10.84 27.85 10.65
CA LYS A 158 -12.00 27.85 11.55
C LYS A 158 -11.84 28.77 12.76
N PHE A 159 -10.60 29.10 13.14
CA PHE A 159 -10.26 30.03 14.21
C PHE A 159 -9.40 31.15 13.62
N ASP A 160 -10.06 32.22 13.18
CA ASP A 160 -9.42 33.37 12.56
C ASP A 160 -8.77 34.32 13.59
N ASN A 161 -8.05 35.34 13.11
CA ASN A 161 -7.45 36.35 13.99
C ASN A 161 -8.49 37.09 14.83
N GLY A 162 -9.70 37.28 14.32
CA GLY A 162 -10.75 38.00 15.03
C GLY A 162 -11.28 37.22 16.25
N PHE A 163 -11.19 35.89 16.27
CA PHE A 163 -11.45 35.07 17.46
C PHE A 163 -10.44 35.37 18.57
N TYR A 164 -9.14 35.38 18.24
CA TYR A 164 -8.08 35.67 19.21
C TYR A 164 -8.14 37.12 19.70
N ASP A 165 -8.44 38.07 18.81
CA ASP A 165 -8.64 39.48 19.17
C ASP A 165 -9.84 39.67 20.10
N ASN A 166 -10.91 38.88 19.94
CA ASN A 166 -12.06 38.91 20.83
C ASN A 166 -11.70 38.44 22.25
N LEU A 167 -11.03 37.29 22.38
CA LEU A 167 -10.55 36.79 23.68
C LEU A 167 -9.59 37.79 24.34
N ARG A 168 -8.68 38.38 23.55
CA ARG A 168 -7.76 39.42 24.02
C ARG A 168 -8.52 40.65 24.52
N SER A 169 -9.51 41.14 23.79
CA SER A 169 -10.35 42.28 24.18
C SER A 169 -11.11 42.01 25.50
N LEU A 170 -11.62 40.79 25.69
CA LEU A 170 -12.28 40.38 26.93
C LEU A 170 -11.30 40.28 28.11
N MET A 171 -10.07 39.86 27.86
CA MET A 171 -8.99 39.86 28.86
C MET A 171 -8.56 41.28 29.23
N GLU A 172 -8.30 42.15 28.25
CA GLU A 172 -7.89 43.55 28.47
C GLU A 172 -8.98 44.34 29.22
N SER A 173 -10.24 44.01 28.96
CA SER A 173 -11.38 44.58 29.70
C SER A 173 -11.63 43.92 31.06
N ASN A 174 -10.78 43.00 31.55
CA ASN A 174 -10.97 42.26 32.80
C ASN A 174 -12.35 41.59 32.91
N ALA A 175 -12.95 41.23 31.78
CA ALA A 175 -14.23 40.54 31.72
C ALA A 175 -14.05 39.01 31.75
N LEU A 176 -12.83 38.53 31.40
CA LEU A 176 -12.49 37.12 31.30
C LEU A 176 -11.04 36.90 31.77
N MET A 177 -10.80 35.84 32.54
CA MET A 177 -9.45 35.36 32.85
C MET A 177 -9.21 34.01 32.18
N LEU A 178 -8.08 33.86 31.49
CA LEU A 178 -7.69 32.61 30.84
C LEU A 178 -6.51 31.97 31.58
N VAL A 179 -6.60 30.68 31.83
CA VAL A 179 -5.48 29.83 32.26
C VAL A 179 -5.26 28.79 31.17
N VAL A 180 -4.21 28.98 30.38
CA VAL A 180 -3.93 28.16 29.19
C VAL A 180 -2.79 27.19 29.48
N ALA A 181 -2.92 25.93 29.11
CA ALA A 181 -1.80 24.98 29.08
C ALA A 181 -1.23 24.81 27.66
N TRP A 182 0.09 24.99 27.51
CA TRP A 182 0.80 24.89 26.23
C TRP A 182 2.00 23.92 26.32
N ILE A 183 2.24 23.16 25.24
CA ILE A 183 3.43 22.31 25.07
C ILE A 183 4.57 23.13 24.43
N PHE A 184 5.74 23.12 25.06
CA PHE A 184 6.95 23.79 24.57
C PHE A 184 7.51 23.08 23.31
N GLY A 185 7.03 23.43 22.12
CA GLY A 185 7.53 22.88 20.84
C GLY A 185 8.58 23.76 20.13
N VAL A 186 8.46 25.09 20.27
CA VAL A 186 9.20 26.07 19.42
C VAL A 186 10.70 26.15 19.75
N LEU A 187 11.12 25.89 20.99
CA LEU A 187 12.54 25.90 21.36
C LEU A 187 13.34 24.71 20.80
N ARG A 188 12.71 23.57 20.49
CA ARG A 188 13.40 22.35 20.01
C ARG A 188 13.93 22.48 18.57
N VAL A 189 13.35 23.36 17.74
CA VAL A 189 13.92 23.66 16.40
C VAL A 189 15.29 24.33 16.51
N TYR A 190 15.52 25.15 17.54
CA TYR A 190 16.82 25.80 17.76
C TYR A 190 17.90 24.82 18.21
N PHE A 191 17.54 23.71 18.87
CA PHE A 191 18.47 22.64 19.25
C PHE A 191 18.92 21.79 18.06
N TRP A 192 18.16 21.78 16.95
CA TRP A 192 18.53 21.05 15.74
C TRP A 192 19.83 21.57 15.09
N LEU A 193 20.11 22.88 15.14
CA LEU A 193 21.32 23.45 14.54
C LEU A 193 22.61 22.97 15.25
N PRO A 194 22.72 23.03 16.59
CA PRO A 194 23.81 22.38 17.33
C PRO A 194 23.92 20.88 17.07
N GLU A 195 22.81 20.15 17.00
CA GLU A 195 22.81 18.70 16.72
C GLU A 195 23.27 18.36 15.31
N LEU A 196 22.89 19.19 14.32
CA LEU A 196 23.38 19.10 12.95
C LEU A 196 24.89 19.35 12.89
N LEU A 197 25.37 20.39 13.59
CA LEU A 197 26.81 20.66 13.66
C LEU A 197 27.54 19.51 14.34
N TRP A 198 26.96 18.93 15.40
CA TRP A 198 27.52 17.75 16.07
C TRP A 198 27.58 16.54 15.15
N ILE A 199 26.52 16.25 14.39
CA ILE A 199 26.51 15.09 13.48
C ILE A 199 27.49 15.26 12.31
N LEU A 200 27.62 16.49 11.78
CA LEU A 200 28.63 16.82 10.78
C LEU A 200 30.05 16.66 11.35
N THR A 201 30.25 17.10 12.59
CA THR A 201 31.54 16.98 13.28
C THR A 201 31.89 15.51 13.52
N LEU A 202 30.93 14.68 13.94
CA LEU A 202 31.11 13.23 14.06
C LEU A 202 31.42 12.59 12.70
N PHE A 203 30.72 12.98 11.64
CA PHE A 203 30.93 12.46 10.29
C PHE A 203 32.34 12.80 9.75
N LEU A 204 32.83 14.02 10.00
CA LEU A 204 34.14 14.47 9.53
C LEU A 204 35.31 13.97 10.40
N LEU A 205 35.16 13.94 11.73
CA LEU A 205 36.25 13.61 12.65
C LEU A 205 36.50 12.11 12.80
N PHE A 206 35.51 11.25 12.49
CA PHE A 206 35.66 9.81 12.61
C PHE A 206 35.77 9.14 11.24
N PRO A 207 37.00 8.98 10.71
CA PRO A 207 37.22 8.23 9.48
C PRO A 207 36.76 6.77 9.65
N ASN A 208 36.44 6.13 8.51
CA ASN A 208 35.78 4.82 8.32
C ASN A 208 36.25 3.67 9.25
N GLY A 209 37.40 3.82 9.92
CA GLY A 209 37.96 2.97 10.95
C GLY A 209 37.17 2.84 12.26
N LYS A 210 36.61 3.92 12.82
CA LYS A 210 36.13 3.98 14.24
C LYS A 210 34.63 4.30 14.42
N ARG A 211 33.82 4.21 13.36
CA ARG A 211 32.39 4.61 13.37
C ARG A 211 31.47 3.79 14.29
N VAL A 212 31.87 2.60 14.74
CA VAL A 212 31.11 1.83 15.77
C VAL A 212 31.06 2.59 17.09
N ASN A 213 32.12 3.29 17.47
CA ASN A 213 32.13 4.11 18.69
C ASN A 213 31.28 5.38 18.53
N CYS A 214 31.07 5.86 17.30
CA CYS A 214 30.22 7.02 17.02
C CYS A 214 28.74 6.73 17.29
N LEU A 215 28.29 5.47 17.18
CA LEU A 215 26.91 5.09 17.50
C LEU A 215 26.53 5.49 18.94
N ARG A 216 27.50 5.51 19.86
CA ARG A 216 27.30 5.92 21.26
C ARG A 216 27.07 7.43 21.44
N TYR A 217 27.50 8.24 20.48
CA TYR A 217 27.43 9.70 20.54
C TYR A 217 26.37 10.27 19.59
N LEU A 218 25.49 9.41 19.04
CA LEU A 218 24.40 9.84 18.17
C LEU A 218 23.43 10.75 18.93
N PRO A 219 23.01 11.89 18.36
CA PRO A 219 22.08 12.82 19.01
C PRO A 219 20.80 12.16 19.57
N PRO A 220 20.17 11.17 18.90
CA PRO A 220 19.04 10.41 19.46
C PRO A 220 19.25 9.76 20.83
N ARG A 221 20.51 9.56 21.27
CA ARG A 221 20.82 9.01 22.60
C ARG A 221 20.80 10.06 23.72
N PHE A 222 20.85 11.35 23.37
CA PHE A 222 20.83 12.45 24.32
C PHE A 222 19.57 13.32 24.17
N ASP A 223 18.92 13.31 22.99
CA ASP A 223 17.59 13.87 22.77
C ASP A 223 16.68 12.87 22.02
N GLU A 224 15.62 12.42 22.69
CA GLU A 224 14.66 11.44 22.16
C GLU A 224 13.67 12.05 21.15
N LEU A 225 13.47 13.38 21.17
CA LEU A 225 12.46 14.07 20.33
C LEU A 225 13.13 15.08 19.39
N ILE A 226 13.81 14.56 18.38
CA ILE A 226 14.35 15.35 17.27
C ILE A 226 13.25 15.51 16.20
N ILE A 227 12.87 16.75 15.89
CA ILE A 227 11.75 17.06 14.98
C ILE A 227 12.16 16.95 13.51
N LEU A 228 13.37 17.37 13.15
CA LEU A 228 13.88 17.35 11.78
C LEU A 228 14.87 16.20 11.59
N PRO A 229 14.78 15.43 10.49
CA PRO A 229 15.69 14.31 10.27
C PRO A 229 17.13 14.82 10.17
N LEU A 230 18.03 14.16 10.90
CA LEU A 230 19.45 14.49 10.88
C LEU A 230 20.12 13.82 9.66
N PRO A 231 20.76 14.59 8.77
CA PRO A 231 21.40 14.04 7.58
C PRO A 231 22.61 13.16 7.95
N PHE A 232 22.94 12.20 7.08
CA PHE A 232 24.10 11.28 7.18
C PHE A 232 24.03 10.22 8.29
N MET A 233 23.04 10.27 9.17
CA MET A 233 22.87 9.29 10.23
C MET A 233 22.65 7.88 9.68
N ASP A 234 21.82 7.78 8.64
CA ASP A 234 21.57 6.55 7.88
C ASP A 234 22.87 5.94 7.34
N MET A 235 23.71 6.75 6.68
CA MET A 235 25.00 6.29 6.14
C MET A 235 25.95 5.81 7.24
N MET A 236 26.00 6.50 8.38
CA MET A 236 26.83 6.07 9.51
C MET A 236 26.37 4.74 10.11
N ILE A 237 25.05 4.50 10.19
CA ILE A 237 24.49 3.23 10.66
C ILE A 237 24.82 2.10 9.67
N VAL A 238 24.65 2.34 8.36
CA VAL A 238 25.00 1.38 7.29
C VAL A 238 26.48 1.00 7.38
N GLU A 239 27.37 1.97 7.55
CA GLU A 239 28.80 1.70 7.68
C GLU A 239 29.17 1.00 8.99
N ALA A 240 28.51 1.35 10.10
CA ALA A 240 28.74 0.69 11.39
C ALA A 240 28.29 -0.79 11.37
N TYR A 241 27.21 -1.09 10.65
CA TYR A 241 26.73 -2.47 10.45
C TYR A 241 27.80 -3.36 9.85
N ARG A 242 28.67 -2.83 8.97
CA ARG A 242 29.78 -3.57 8.34
C ARG A 242 30.78 -4.14 9.35
N LYS A 243 30.89 -3.55 10.54
CA LYS A 243 31.88 -3.91 11.57
C LYS A 243 31.25 -4.57 12.78
N ASN A 244 30.07 -4.10 13.19
CA ASN A 244 29.34 -4.68 14.30
C ASN A 244 27.83 -4.65 13.98
N PRO A 245 27.28 -5.76 13.45
CA PRO A 245 25.88 -5.82 13.06
C PRO A 245 24.93 -5.70 14.25
N ASP A 246 25.31 -6.24 15.42
CA ASP A 246 24.46 -6.23 16.61
C ASP A 246 24.28 -4.82 17.18
N ALA A 247 25.36 -4.05 17.28
CA ALA A 247 25.30 -2.66 17.75
C ALA A 247 24.49 -1.76 16.80
N ALA A 248 24.57 -2.00 15.50
CA ALA A 248 23.77 -1.27 14.50
C ALA A 248 22.29 -1.64 14.58
N ARG A 249 21.96 -2.93 14.75
CA ARG A 249 20.57 -3.40 14.95
C ARG A 249 19.95 -2.87 16.24
N GLU A 250 20.70 -2.85 17.33
CA GLU A 250 20.26 -2.25 18.60
C GLU A 250 19.92 -0.77 18.42
N THR A 251 20.76 -0.04 17.68
CA THR A 251 20.54 1.38 17.39
C THR A 251 19.31 1.58 16.50
N ILE A 252 19.10 0.75 15.48
CA ILE A 252 17.89 0.80 14.63
C ILE A 252 16.63 0.52 15.44
N ASN A 253 16.65 -0.51 16.30
CA ASN A 253 15.51 -0.84 17.16
C ASN A 253 15.19 0.30 18.13
N TYR A 254 16.22 0.95 18.69
CA TYR A 254 16.05 2.13 19.52
C TYR A 254 15.41 3.29 18.73
N LEU A 255 15.86 3.54 17.50
CA LEU A 255 15.27 4.59 16.65
C LEU A 255 13.80 4.33 16.31
N ILE A 256 13.40 3.07 16.14
CA ILE A 256 12.02 2.68 15.83
C ILE A 256 11.11 2.78 17.06
N THR A 257 11.59 2.35 18.22
CA THR A 257 10.78 2.17 19.45
C THR A 257 10.74 3.39 20.35
N SER A 258 11.84 4.14 20.44
CA SER A 258 12.06 5.14 21.49
C SER A 258 12.15 6.57 20.98
N THR A 259 12.16 6.80 19.66
CA THR A 259 12.31 8.14 19.07
C THR A 259 11.35 8.37 17.89
N ASN A 260 11.20 9.63 17.47
CA ASN A 260 10.40 10.00 16.29
C ASN A 260 11.16 9.86 14.95
N GLN A 261 12.33 9.22 14.92
CA GLN A 261 13.23 9.14 13.77
C GLN A 261 13.07 7.85 12.95
N GLN A 262 11.84 7.33 12.86
CA GLN A 262 11.51 6.10 12.12
C GLN A 262 11.91 6.18 10.64
N LYS A 263 11.87 7.37 10.04
CA LYS A 263 12.28 7.59 8.64
C LYS A 263 13.78 7.34 8.42
N VAL A 264 14.63 7.77 9.37
CA VAL A 264 16.08 7.54 9.30
C VAL A 264 16.40 6.06 9.51
N ALA A 265 15.67 5.38 10.40
CA ALA A 265 15.79 3.94 10.57
C ALA A 265 15.40 3.17 9.30
N ALA A 266 14.31 3.56 8.63
CA ALA A 266 13.87 2.98 7.36
C ALA A 266 14.92 3.14 6.24
N GLN A 267 15.52 4.33 6.12
CA GLN A 267 16.61 4.60 5.18
C GLN A 267 17.87 3.79 5.50
N ALA A 268 18.24 3.68 6.77
CA ALA A 268 19.38 2.86 7.21
C ALA A 268 19.17 1.37 6.90
N ILE A 269 17.99 0.82 7.17
CA ILE A 269 17.62 -0.56 6.81
C ILE A 269 17.74 -0.78 5.30
N SER A 270 17.25 0.18 4.51
CA SER A 270 17.33 0.14 3.04
C SER A 270 18.77 0.14 2.55
N GLY A 271 19.62 1.02 3.10
CA GLY A 271 21.03 1.06 2.77
C GLY A 271 21.79 -0.22 3.17
N ILE A 272 21.47 -0.82 4.32
CA ILE A 272 22.06 -2.09 4.77
C ILE A 272 21.65 -3.23 3.84
N ALA A 273 20.37 -3.32 3.48
CA ALA A 273 19.88 -4.34 2.56
C ALA A 273 20.59 -4.24 1.21
N VAL A 274 20.70 -3.03 0.64
CA VAL A 274 21.44 -2.80 -0.62
C VAL A 274 22.92 -3.17 -0.49
N ASP A 275 23.58 -2.86 0.63
CA ASP A 275 25.00 -3.22 0.85
C ASP A 275 25.19 -4.74 0.94
N ILE A 276 24.28 -5.46 1.60
CA ILE A 276 24.31 -6.93 1.67
C ILE A 276 24.14 -7.55 0.27
N LEU A 277 23.13 -7.09 -0.48
CA LEU A 277 22.83 -7.62 -1.80
C LEU A 277 24.00 -7.39 -2.79
N ASN A 278 24.64 -6.21 -2.75
CA ASN A 278 25.78 -5.86 -3.61
C ASN A 278 27.05 -6.66 -3.32
N ARG A 279 27.20 -7.22 -2.12
CA ARG A 279 28.40 -7.98 -1.72
C ARG A 279 28.38 -9.43 -2.13
N CYS A 280 27.26 -9.93 -2.65
CA CYS A 280 27.14 -11.32 -3.06
C CYS A 280 28.03 -11.56 -4.27
N GLN A 281 29.09 -12.37 -4.09
CA GLN A 281 30.05 -12.71 -5.14
C GLN A 281 29.93 -14.17 -5.57
N ARG A 282 29.34 -15.02 -4.73
CA ARG A 282 29.19 -16.45 -4.98
C ARG A 282 27.72 -16.85 -4.93
N LEU A 283 27.43 -18.00 -5.54
CA LEU A 283 26.11 -18.62 -5.48
C LEU A 283 25.67 -18.91 -4.04
N THR A 284 26.61 -19.33 -3.18
CA THR A 284 26.37 -19.58 -1.75
C THR A 284 25.87 -18.34 -1.02
N ASP A 285 26.40 -17.16 -1.37
CA ASP A 285 26.00 -15.91 -0.74
C ASP A 285 24.53 -15.63 -1.06
N ILE A 286 24.12 -15.84 -2.32
CA ILE A 286 22.74 -15.65 -2.78
C ILE A 286 21.76 -16.57 -2.03
N LEU A 287 22.17 -17.80 -1.72
CA LEU A 287 21.34 -18.76 -0.97
C LEU A 287 21.08 -18.33 0.47
N GLU A 288 22.03 -17.62 1.09
CA GLU A 288 21.98 -17.22 2.49
C GLU A 288 21.29 -15.87 2.73
N ILE A 289 21.03 -15.08 1.68
CA ILE A 289 20.42 -13.75 1.79
C ILE A 289 19.12 -13.75 2.59
N ALA A 290 18.24 -14.72 2.32
CA ALA A 290 16.98 -14.83 3.05
C ALA A 290 17.21 -14.97 4.57
N ASN A 291 18.28 -15.66 4.98
CA ASN A 291 18.64 -15.80 6.40
C ASN A 291 19.30 -14.51 6.93
N GLN A 292 20.16 -13.86 6.14
CA GLN A 292 20.87 -12.64 6.53
C GLN A 292 19.94 -11.42 6.68
N LEU A 293 18.84 -11.39 5.92
CA LEU A 293 17.83 -10.32 5.92
C LEU A 293 16.60 -10.64 6.79
N ALA A 294 16.55 -11.81 7.45
CA ALA A 294 15.41 -12.24 8.27
C ALA A 294 15.06 -11.30 9.44
N TRP A 295 15.99 -10.43 9.84
CA TRP A 295 15.78 -9.45 10.92
C TRP A 295 15.03 -8.18 10.45
N ILE A 296 14.84 -7.98 9.15
CA ILE A 296 14.12 -6.81 8.61
C ILE A 296 12.62 -6.92 8.94
N PRO A 297 11.99 -5.85 9.45
CA PRO A 297 10.57 -5.88 9.80
C PRO A 297 9.68 -6.08 8.56
N SER A 298 8.58 -6.82 8.74
CA SER A 298 7.53 -7.00 7.74
C SER A 298 6.29 -6.18 8.13
N PRO A 299 5.76 -5.29 7.27
CA PRO A 299 6.15 -5.03 5.88
C PRO A 299 7.48 -4.24 5.75
N PRO A 300 8.23 -4.45 4.66
CA PRO A 300 9.48 -3.73 4.43
C PRO A 300 9.25 -2.22 4.29
N PRO A 301 10.28 -1.39 4.57
CA PRO A 301 10.23 0.06 4.37
C PRO A 301 9.74 0.45 2.96
N LYS A 302 9.05 1.59 2.84
CA LYS A 302 8.53 2.09 1.55
C LYS A 302 9.64 2.27 0.50
N GLU A 303 10.88 2.53 0.91
CA GLU A 303 12.02 2.66 0.00
C GLU A 303 12.51 1.32 -0.59
N LEU A 304 12.32 0.21 0.12
CA LEU A 304 12.65 -1.15 -0.33
C LEU A 304 11.48 -1.85 -1.05
N GLY A 305 10.26 -1.47 -0.64
CA GLY A 305 8.98 -1.76 -1.28
C GLY A 305 8.91 -3.09 -2.04
N VAL A 306 8.68 -2.98 -3.35
CA VAL A 306 8.40 -4.11 -4.26
C VAL A 306 9.67 -4.88 -4.64
N VAL A 307 10.83 -4.24 -4.59
CA VAL A 307 12.08 -4.78 -5.14
C VAL A 307 12.68 -5.85 -4.21
N LEU A 308 12.67 -5.63 -2.89
CA LEU A 308 13.27 -6.56 -1.93
C LEU A 308 12.59 -7.94 -1.92
N PRO A 309 11.24 -8.05 -1.87
CA PRO A 309 10.55 -9.34 -1.98
C PRO A 309 10.94 -10.12 -3.25
N GLU A 310 11.06 -9.44 -4.39
CA GLU A 310 11.45 -10.09 -5.65
C GLU A 310 12.86 -10.70 -5.57
N PHE A 311 13.83 -10.00 -4.96
CA PHE A 311 15.17 -10.55 -4.72
C PHE A 311 15.16 -11.74 -3.74
N LEU A 312 14.27 -11.74 -2.75
CA LEU A 312 14.10 -12.88 -1.83
C LEU A 312 13.48 -14.09 -2.53
N ASP A 313 12.48 -13.88 -3.39
CA ASP A 313 11.87 -14.93 -4.22
C ASP A 313 12.90 -15.52 -5.20
N ILE A 314 13.74 -14.68 -5.80
CA ILE A 314 14.87 -15.12 -6.64
C ILE A 314 15.85 -15.98 -5.81
N SER A 315 16.24 -15.53 -4.61
CA SER A 315 17.12 -16.31 -3.71
C SER A 315 16.52 -17.68 -3.38
N GLN A 316 15.21 -17.74 -3.11
CA GLN A 316 14.50 -19.00 -2.84
C GLN A 316 14.47 -19.92 -4.06
N ASN A 317 14.24 -19.38 -5.26
CA ASN A 317 14.28 -20.16 -6.50
C ASN A 317 15.70 -20.71 -6.79
N VAL A 318 16.74 -19.93 -6.50
CA VAL A 318 18.13 -20.40 -6.57
C VAL A 318 18.37 -21.54 -5.57
N ARG A 319 17.83 -21.45 -4.34
CA ARG A 319 17.91 -22.55 -3.36
C ARG A 319 17.22 -23.82 -3.86
N ALA A 320 16.02 -23.70 -4.39
CA ALA A 320 15.30 -24.83 -4.97
C ALA A 320 16.08 -25.47 -6.14
N SER A 321 16.81 -24.67 -6.92
CA SER A 321 17.65 -25.19 -8.01
C SER A 321 18.86 -25.97 -7.49
N GLU A 322 19.48 -25.55 -6.39
CA GLU A 322 20.63 -26.24 -5.79
C GLU A 322 20.26 -27.54 -5.07
N GLU A 323 19.08 -27.60 -4.50
CA GLU A 323 18.55 -28.81 -3.84
C GLU A 323 18.10 -29.88 -4.85
N ALA A 324 18.07 -29.57 -6.16
CA ALA A 324 17.62 -30.51 -7.16
C ALA A 324 18.58 -31.70 -7.35
N THR A 325 18.02 -32.88 -7.59
CA THR A 325 18.72 -34.17 -7.53
C THR A 325 19.71 -34.41 -8.67
N SER A 326 19.51 -33.80 -9.85
CA SER A 326 20.34 -34.05 -11.04
C SER A 326 20.91 -32.77 -11.65
N PRO A 327 22.16 -32.78 -12.17
CA PRO A 327 22.77 -31.63 -12.87
C PRO A 327 21.87 -31.00 -13.93
N HIS A 328 21.17 -31.80 -14.74
CA HIS A 328 20.23 -31.28 -15.72
C HIS A 328 19.04 -30.55 -15.08
N ARG A 329 18.49 -31.09 -13.98
CA ARG A 329 17.40 -30.44 -13.24
C ARG A 329 17.85 -29.14 -12.58
N LYS A 330 19.08 -29.10 -12.04
CA LYS A 330 19.69 -27.88 -11.51
C LYS A 330 19.77 -26.80 -12.60
N TYR A 331 20.30 -27.17 -13.77
CA TYR A 331 20.35 -26.29 -14.95
C TYR A 331 18.95 -25.78 -15.38
N GLU A 332 17.95 -26.68 -15.48
CA GLU A 332 16.60 -26.32 -15.92
C GLU A 332 15.94 -25.34 -14.93
N LEU A 333 16.06 -25.59 -13.63
CA LEU A 333 15.46 -24.77 -12.58
C LEU A 333 16.15 -23.40 -12.44
N LEU A 334 17.43 -23.28 -12.76
CA LEU A 334 18.13 -21.99 -12.77
C LEU A 334 17.62 -21.01 -13.85
N ASN A 335 16.93 -21.48 -14.88
CA ASN A 335 16.31 -20.58 -15.86
C ASN A 335 15.24 -19.67 -15.24
N ILE A 336 14.55 -20.14 -14.20
CA ILE A 336 13.48 -19.39 -13.52
C ILE A 336 14.06 -18.12 -12.85
N PRO A 337 15.03 -18.20 -11.93
CA PRO A 337 15.61 -17.01 -11.31
C PRO A 337 16.37 -16.13 -12.31
N ILE A 338 17.01 -16.69 -13.34
CA ILE A 338 17.68 -15.90 -14.39
C ILE A 338 16.67 -15.05 -15.18
N THR A 339 15.53 -15.64 -15.57
CA THR A 339 14.49 -14.91 -16.31
C THR A 339 13.84 -13.85 -15.43
N ALA A 340 13.57 -14.17 -14.16
CA ALA A 340 13.06 -13.21 -13.19
C ALA A 340 14.02 -12.03 -12.98
N LEU A 341 15.33 -12.27 -12.82
CA LEU A 341 16.35 -11.22 -12.70
C LEU A 341 16.43 -10.33 -13.95
N ARG A 342 16.30 -10.90 -15.15
CA ARG A 342 16.28 -10.09 -16.39
C ARG A 342 15.05 -9.19 -16.47
N GLN A 343 13.88 -9.71 -16.09
CA GLN A 343 12.64 -8.92 -16.04
C GLN A 343 12.74 -7.82 -14.98
N LEU A 344 13.30 -8.14 -13.81
CA LEU A 344 13.55 -7.17 -12.74
C LEU A 344 14.55 -6.09 -13.17
N GLY A 345 15.62 -6.43 -13.87
CA GLY A 345 16.55 -5.46 -14.44
C GLY A 345 15.87 -4.48 -15.42
N GLN A 346 14.96 -4.98 -16.25
CA GLN A 346 14.18 -4.16 -17.19
C GLN A 346 13.16 -3.27 -16.48
N SER A 347 12.50 -3.75 -15.42
CA SER A 347 11.54 -2.96 -14.64
C SER A 347 12.24 -1.86 -13.83
N LEU A 348 13.43 -2.15 -13.28
CA LEU A 348 14.25 -1.16 -12.56
C LEU A 348 14.74 -0.04 -13.48
N ALA A 349 15.09 -0.35 -14.73
CA ALA A 349 15.48 0.66 -15.71
C ALA A 349 14.36 1.67 -16.06
N LEU A 350 13.10 1.29 -15.85
CA LEU A 350 11.91 2.12 -16.11
C LEU A 350 11.42 2.88 -14.86
N THR A 351 12.07 2.68 -13.70
CA THR A 351 11.66 3.27 -12.42
C THR A 351 12.13 4.73 -12.32
N LYS A 352 11.32 5.59 -11.66
CA LYS A 352 11.59 7.04 -11.55
C LYS A 352 12.73 7.41 -10.60
N ASP A 353 13.05 6.53 -9.64
CA ASP A 353 14.07 6.78 -8.61
C ASP A 353 15.47 6.36 -9.09
N ALA A 354 16.27 7.33 -9.52
CA ALA A 354 17.59 7.10 -10.11
C ALA A 354 18.57 6.37 -9.16
N SER A 355 18.54 6.66 -7.86
CA SER A 355 19.43 6.02 -6.88
C SER A 355 19.11 4.54 -6.66
N VAL A 356 17.81 4.21 -6.64
CA VAL A 356 17.29 2.84 -6.52
C VAL A 356 17.59 2.07 -7.81
N ALA A 357 17.32 2.66 -8.98
CA ALA A 357 17.60 2.05 -10.27
C ALA A 357 19.10 1.70 -10.44
N VAL A 358 20.00 2.61 -10.06
CA VAL A 358 21.45 2.37 -10.14
C VAL A 358 21.90 1.30 -9.15
N SER A 359 21.46 1.40 -7.89
CA SER A 359 21.95 0.51 -6.83
C SER A 359 21.43 -0.93 -7.00
N PHE A 360 20.13 -1.10 -7.27
CA PHE A 360 19.54 -2.43 -7.49
C PHE A 360 19.83 -2.96 -8.89
N GLY A 361 20.00 -2.10 -9.90
CA GLY A 361 20.40 -2.52 -11.24
C GLY A 361 21.79 -3.14 -11.27
N ASN A 362 22.77 -2.54 -10.57
CA ASN A 362 24.11 -3.12 -10.44
C ASN A 362 24.08 -4.47 -9.70
N THR A 363 23.31 -4.58 -8.62
CA THR A 363 23.08 -5.85 -7.91
C THR A 363 22.49 -6.91 -8.83
N ALA A 364 21.40 -6.59 -9.55
CA ALA A 364 20.72 -7.51 -10.44
C ALA A 364 21.67 -8.03 -11.53
N GLN A 365 22.49 -7.14 -12.11
CA GLN A 365 23.47 -7.52 -13.12
C GLN A 365 24.60 -8.40 -12.58
N SER A 366 25.08 -8.12 -11.36
CA SER A 366 26.10 -8.96 -10.70
C SER A 366 25.55 -10.36 -10.44
N TRP A 367 24.32 -10.47 -9.93
CA TRP A 367 23.68 -11.76 -9.68
C TRP A 367 23.41 -12.52 -10.96
N LEU A 368 22.94 -11.83 -12.00
CA LEU A 368 22.74 -12.43 -13.32
C LEU A 368 24.03 -13.05 -13.83
N THR A 369 25.16 -12.34 -13.72
CA THR A 369 26.49 -12.85 -14.12
C THR A 369 26.89 -14.10 -13.32
N ILE A 370 26.63 -14.10 -12.00
CA ILE A 370 26.91 -15.26 -11.13
C ILE A 370 26.05 -16.47 -11.54
N LEU A 371 24.75 -16.26 -11.75
CA LEU A 371 23.81 -17.34 -12.12
C LEU A 371 24.08 -17.87 -13.53
N GLU A 372 24.39 -17.01 -14.51
CA GLU A 372 24.74 -17.42 -15.87
C GLU A 372 26.04 -18.23 -15.88
N THR A 373 27.03 -17.85 -15.08
CA THR A 373 28.28 -18.62 -14.94
C THR A 373 28.02 -19.99 -14.32
N ALA A 374 27.19 -20.05 -13.27
CA ALA A 374 26.78 -21.33 -12.66
C ALA A 374 25.98 -22.19 -13.64
N GLN A 375 25.11 -21.58 -14.44
CA GLN A 375 24.31 -22.25 -15.46
C GLN A 375 25.18 -22.89 -16.54
N CYS A 376 26.17 -22.17 -17.09
CA CYS A 376 27.09 -22.73 -18.08
C CYS A 376 27.85 -23.94 -17.53
N THR A 377 28.32 -23.85 -16.28
CA THR A 377 29.04 -24.96 -15.62
C THR A 377 28.15 -26.19 -15.47
N LEU A 378 26.88 -26.00 -15.08
CA LEU A 378 25.91 -27.09 -14.93
C LEU A 378 25.47 -27.67 -16.27
N GLU A 379 25.40 -26.87 -17.33
CA GLU A 379 25.10 -27.34 -18.68
C GLU A 379 26.18 -28.31 -19.17
N GLU A 380 27.46 -27.97 -19.01
CA GLU A 380 28.58 -28.84 -19.36
C GLU A 380 28.54 -30.17 -18.58
N GLN A 381 28.27 -30.11 -17.27
CA GLN A 381 28.11 -31.30 -16.44
C GLN A 381 26.92 -32.17 -16.87
N ALA A 382 25.79 -31.55 -17.23
CA ALA A 382 24.60 -32.24 -17.69
C ALA A 382 24.80 -32.89 -19.08
N GLN A 383 25.61 -32.30 -19.95
CA GLN A 383 25.98 -32.91 -21.23
C GLN A 383 26.88 -34.14 -21.03
N GLN A 384 27.77 -34.10 -20.04
CA GLN A 384 28.66 -35.22 -19.69
C GLN A 384 27.93 -36.36 -18.98
N SER A 385 26.91 -36.06 -18.17
CA SER A 385 26.21 -37.06 -17.34
C SER A 385 25.34 -38.04 -18.13
N LYS A 386 25.11 -37.82 -19.44
CA LYS A 386 24.25 -38.63 -20.31
C LYS A 386 22.88 -38.94 -19.69
N GLU A 387 22.34 -38.01 -18.90
CA GLU A 387 21.05 -38.17 -18.25
C GLU A 387 19.90 -38.37 -19.27
N ILE A 388 19.04 -39.35 -19.01
CA ILE A 388 17.85 -39.59 -19.83
C ILE A 388 16.84 -38.48 -19.52
N ARG A 389 16.74 -37.52 -20.46
CA ARG A 389 15.79 -36.41 -20.34
C ARG A 389 14.35 -36.92 -20.44
N GLN A 390 13.48 -36.39 -19.58
CA GLN A 390 12.04 -36.64 -19.69
C GLN A 390 11.45 -35.78 -20.82
N VAL A 391 11.49 -36.30 -22.04
CA VAL A 391 10.95 -35.64 -23.25
C VAL A 391 9.42 -35.81 -23.36
N TYR A 392 8.86 -36.81 -22.68
CA TYR A 392 7.44 -37.16 -22.76
C TYR A 392 6.66 -36.62 -21.55
N ILE A 393 5.67 -35.77 -21.83
CA ILE A 393 4.65 -35.36 -20.87
C ILE A 393 3.40 -36.21 -21.15
N ALA A 394 2.93 -36.92 -20.14
CA ALA A 394 1.71 -37.72 -20.24
C ALA A 394 0.46 -36.85 -20.03
N GLY A 395 -0.63 -37.19 -20.72
CA GLY A 395 -1.98 -36.68 -20.41
C GLY A 395 -2.38 -35.39 -21.12
N ASN A 396 -1.58 -34.33 -21.02
CA ASN A 396 -2.03 -32.99 -21.47
C ASN A 396 -1.48 -32.61 -22.85
N SER A 397 -2.27 -31.83 -23.60
CA SER A 397 -1.76 -31.17 -24.80
C SER A 397 -0.65 -30.20 -24.39
N LEU A 398 0.51 -30.29 -25.04
CA LEU A 398 1.62 -29.36 -24.85
C LEU A 398 1.10 -27.93 -25.01
N ASP A 399 1.39 -27.10 -24.02
CA ASP A 399 1.14 -25.67 -24.08
C ASP A 399 2.35 -24.93 -24.66
N TYR A 400 2.13 -23.72 -25.16
CA TYR A 400 3.18 -22.91 -25.74
C TYR A 400 4.23 -22.43 -24.73
N GLU A 401 3.86 -22.32 -23.45
CA GLU A 401 4.77 -21.97 -22.35
C GLU A 401 5.77 -23.10 -22.05
N THR A 402 5.52 -24.30 -22.56
CA THR A 402 6.44 -25.44 -22.45
C THR A 402 7.61 -25.25 -23.44
N PRO A 403 8.86 -25.61 -23.07
CA PRO A 403 10.03 -25.37 -23.93
C PRO A 403 9.83 -25.88 -25.37
N LYS A 404 10.13 -25.01 -26.36
CA LYS A 404 9.96 -25.26 -27.81
C LYS A 404 10.55 -26.59 -28.27
N ASP A 405 11.61 -27.05 -27.59
CA ASP A 405 12.35 -28.27 -27.89
C ASP A 405 11.54 -29.55 -27.68
N ARG A 406 10.40 -29.48 -26.97
CA ARG A 406 9.52 -30.63 -26.71
C ARG A 406 8.54 -30.92 -27.85
N PHE A 407 8.21 -29.94 -28.68
CA PHE A 407 7.38 -30.15 -29.88
C PHE A 407 8.30 -30.43 -31.09
N LYS A 408 8.42 -31.70 -31.48
CA LYS A 408 9.28 -32.12 -32.61
C LYS A 408 8.46 -32.50 -33.84
N GLY A 409 8.92 -32.07 -35.02
CA GLY A 409 8.33 -32.38 -36.33
C GLY A 409 7.14 -31.49 -36.72
N ARG A 410 6.32 -31.97 -37.67
CA ARG A 410 5.12 -31.29 -38.22
C ARG A 410 5.37 -29.96 -38.96
N VAL A 411 6.61 -29.73 -39.38
CA VAL A 411 7.02 -28.54 -40.16
C VAL A 411 6.31 -28.50 -41.51
N ASP A 412 6.06 -29.66 -42.10
CA ASP A 412 5.23 -29.88 -43.28
C ASP A 412 3.82 -29.33 -43.12
N ILE A 413 3.12 -29.69 -42.03
CA ILE A 413 1.74 -29.21 -41.76
C ILE A 413 1.72 -27.69 -41.59
N PHE A 414 2.67 -27.13 -40.84
CA PHE A 414 2.73 -25.68 -40.65
C PHE A 414 3.01 -24.95 -41.96
N ARG A 415 3.95 -25.46 -42.78
CA ARG A 415 4.25 -24.89 -44.09
C ARG A 415 3.03 -24.91 -45.01
N GLU A 416 2.25 -26.00 -44.97
CA GLU A 416 1.04 -26.13 -45.77
C GLU A 416 -0.03 -25.13 -45.31
N ILE A 417 -0.29 -25.02 -44.00
CA ILE A 417 -1.20 -24.01 -43.44
C ILE A 417 -0.74 -22.60 -43.83
N GLU A 418 0.55 -22.27 -43.68
CA GLU A 418 1.11 -20.98 -44.07
C GLU A 418 0.87 -20.67 -45.56
N SER A 419 1.19 -21.62 -46.45
CA SER A 419 0.96 -21.47 -47.89
C SER A 419 -0.51 -21.26 -48.23
N LEU A 420 -1.39 -21.96 -47.52
CA LEU A 420 -2.82 -21.92 -47.72
C LEU A 420 -3.46 -20.63 -47.19
N THR A 421 -2.94 -20.08 -46.08
CA THR A 421 -3.37 -18.78 -45.55
C THR A 421 -2.96 -17.58 -46.41
N LEU A 422 -1.99 -17.74 -47.32
CA LEU A 422 -1.61 -16.69 -48.29
C LEU A 422 -2.60 -16.55 -49.45
N SER A 423 -3.52 -17.51 -49.62
CA SER A 423 -4.50 -17.48 -50.71
C SER A 423 -5.65 -16.52 -50.38
N GLU A 424 -6.13 -15.76 -51.37
CA GLU A 424 -7.20 -14.74 -51.20
C GLU A 424 -8.62 -15.30 -51.05
N GLN A 425 -8.79 -16.63 -51.04
CA GLN A 425 -10.10 -17.29 -50.97
C GLN A 425 -10.44 -17.76 -49.55
N PRO A 426 -11.72 -17.73 -49.12
CA PRO A 426 -12.15 -18.35 -47.87
C PRO A 426 -11.82 -19.83 -47.91
N LEU A 427 -10.93 -20.27 -47.02
CA LEU A 427 -10.41 -21.63 -47.04
C LEU A 427 -10.91 -22.43 -45.84
N VAL A 428 -11.27 -23.68 -46.11
CA VAL A 428 -11.53 -24.70 -45.09
C VAL A 428 -10.36 -25.65 -45.01
N LEU A 429 -9.74 -25.72 -43.84
CA LEU A 429 -8.68 -26.65 -43.52
C LEU A 429 -9.23 -27.76 -42.63
N LEU A 430 -8.85 -29.01 -42.91
CA LEU A 430 -9.19 -30.16 -42.07
C LEU A 430 -7.91 -30.82 -41.57
N LEU A 431 -7.65 -30.70 -40.27
CA LEU A 431 -6.58 -31.39 -39.57
C LEU A 431 -7.13 -32.71 -38.99
N TYR A 432 -6.89 -33.81 -39.69
CA TYR A 432 -7.34 -35.14 -39.27
C TYR A 432 -6.19 -35.99 -38.71
N GLY A 433 -6.53 -36.94 -37.84
CA GLY A 433 -5.59 -37.94 -37.33
C GLY A 433 -6.13 -38.71 -36.12
N GLY A 434 -5.53 -39.84 -35.76
CA GLY A 434 -6.01 -40.65 -34.63
C GLY A 434 -6.03 -39.93 -33.27
N ARG A 435 -6.70 -40.49 -32.26
CA ARG A 435 -6.62 -39.97 -30.88
C ARG A 435 -5.17 -39.99 -30.39
N ARG A 436 -4.77 -38.99 -29.59
CA ARG A 436 -3.41 -38.83 -29.02
C ARG A 436 -2.29 -38.57 -30.04
N THR A 437 -2.62 -38.16 -31.27
CA THR A 437 -1.64 -37.74 -32.30
C THR A 437 -1.12 -36.30 -32.14
N ARG A 438 -1.41 -35.66 -30.99
CA ARG A 438 -1.00 -34.28 -30.63
C ARG A 438 -1.53 -33.16 -31.55
N LYS A 439 -2.72 -33.34 -32.14
CA LYS A 439 -3.39 -32.31 -32.98
C LYS A 439 -3.62 -31.00 -32.23
N THR A 440 -4.23 -31.05 -31.03
CA THR A 440 -4.43 -29.89 -30.16
C THR A 440 -3.11 -29.18 -29.83
N SER A 441 -2.03 -29.92 -29.60
CA SER A 441 -0.70 -29.33 -29.39
C SER A 441 -0.14 -28.65 -30.64
N ALA A 442 -0.39 -29.21 -31.83
CA ALA A 442 -0.01 -28.57 -33.09
C ALA A 442 -0.78 -27.26 -33.31
N LEU A 443 -2.08 -27.22 -32.98
CA LEU A 443 -2.87 -25.99 -33.05
C LEU A 443 -2.42 -24.92 -32.05
N LYS A 444 -2.12 -25.30 -30.81
CA LYS A 444 -1.55 -24.37 -29.81
C LYS A 444 -0.22 -23.79 -30.28
N TYR A 445 0.64 -24.60 -30.89
CA TYR A 445 1.93 -24.15 -31.40
C TYR A 445 1.80 -23.28 -32.65
N LEU A 446 0.79 -23.54 -33.49
CA LEU A 446 0.48 -22.75 -34.69
C LEU A 446 0.24 -21.27 -34.35
N LEU A 447 -0.36 -20.97 -33.18
CA LEU A 447 -0.64 -19.59 -32.72
C LEU A 447 0.61 -18.68 -32.71
N TYR A 448 1.81 -19.26 -32.62
CA TYR A 448 3.09 -18.55 -32.48
C TYR A 448 3.93 -18.51 -33.76
N ARG A 449 3.55 -19.29 -34.78
CA ARG A 449 4.27 -19.42 -36.06
C ARG A 449 3.64 -18.59 -37.17
N ILE A 450 2.36 -18.29 -37.02
CA ILE A 450 1.57 -17.53 -37.98
C ILE A 450 2.03 -16.06 -38.08
N GLN A 451 1.90 -15.49 -39.28
CA GLN A 451 2.26 -14.10 -39.58
C GLN A 451 1.41 -13.10 -38.81
N ALA A 452 1.97 -11.91 -38.56
CA ALA A 452 1.35 -10.85 -37.75
C ALA A 452 -0.03 -10.36 -38.24
N ASN A 453 -0.39 -10.62 -39.50
CA ASN A 453 -1.66 -10.19 -40.09
C ASN A 453 -2.81 -11.19 -39.90
N ILE A 454 -2.52 -12.39 -39.40
CA ILE A 454 -3.51 -13.43 -39.13
C ILE A 454 -3.66 -13.55 -37.61
N VAL A 455 -4.91 -13.51 -37.13
CA VAL A 455 -5.29 -13.64 -35.74
C VAL A 455 -5.82 -15.06 -35.53
N PRO A 456 -5.03 -15.96 -34.93
CA PRO A 456 -5.47 -17.33 -34.73
C PRO A 456 -6.31 -17.46 -33.45
N LEU A 457 -7.51 -18.01 -33.59
CA LEU A 457 -8.52 -18.13 -32.56
C LEU A 457 -8.80 -19.61 -32.33
N LEU A 458 -8.24 -20.18 -31.25
CA LEU A 458 -8.45 -21.58 -30.88
C LEU A 458 -9.69 -21.72 -30.00
N VAL A 459 -10.63 -22.53 -30.46
CA VAL A 459 -11.89 -22.84 -29.77
C VAL A 459 -11.96 -24.34 -29.56
N ASP A 460 -12.06 -24.74 -28.30
CA ASP A 460 -12.23 -26.12 -27.86
C ASP A 460 -13.71 -26.42 -27.61
N LEU A 461 -14.30 -27.24 -28.49
CA LEU A 461 -15.71 -27.60 -28.42
C LEU A 461 -16.01 -28.65 -27.33
N GLN A 462 -15.00 -29.23 -26.67
CA GLN A 462 -15.16 -30.22 -25.61
C GLN A 462 -15.50 -29.58 -24.25
N GLY A 463 -15.03 -28.36 -24.00
CA GLY A 463 -15.04 -27.70 -22.68
C GLY A 463 -16.39 -27.14 -22.18
N ALA A 464 -17.52 -27.40 -22.86
CA ALA A 464 -18.81 -26.79 -22.51
C ALA A 464 -19.90 -27.81 -22.14
N PRO A 465 -20.14 -28.02 -20.83
CA PRO A 465 -21.30 -28.75 -20.33
C PRO A 465 -22.64 -28.14 -20.79
N SER A 466 -22.65 -26.82 -21.05
CA SER A 466 -23.82 -26.04 -21.46
C SER A 466 -24.14 -26.12 -22.96
N ALA A 467 -23.33 -26.82 -23.77
CA ALA A 467 -23.47 -26.85 -25.23
C ALA A 467 -24.62 -27.73 -25.75
N THR A 468 -25.45 -28.31 -24.88
CA THR A 468 -26.63 -29.10 -25.28
C THR A 468 -27.76 -28.24 -25.87
N THR A 469 -27.70 -26.92 -25.70
CA THR A 469 -28.65 -25.96 -26.31
C THR A 469 -27.95 -25.04 -27.31
N LEU A 470 -28.70 -24.59 -28.33
CA LEU A 470 -28.22 -23.67 -29.37
C LEU A 470 -27.67 -22.36 -28.79
N LYS A 471 -28.36 -21.82 -27.78
CA LYS A 471 -27.93 -20.62 -27.04
C LYS A 471 -26.61 -20.86 -26.31
N GLY A 472 -26.51 -21.95 -25.54
CA GLY A 472 -25.30 -22.27 -24.78
C GLY A 472 -24.09 -22.53 -25.68
N LEU A 473 -24.29 -23.12 -26.86
CA LEU A 473 -23.24 -23.27 -27.88
C LEU A 473 -22.79 -21.88 -28.39
N ALA A 474 -23.72 -20.98 -28.70
CA ALA A 474 -23.39 -19.66 -29.23
C ALA A 474 -22.66 -18.77 -28.19
N GLU A 475 -23.12 -18.78 -26.94
CA GLU A 475 -22.48 -18.08 -25.82
C GLU A 475 -21.06 -18.60 -25.59
N ASN A 476 -20.89 -19.93 -25.57
CA ASN A 476 -19.58 -20.55 -25.41
C ASN A 476 -18.62 -20.21 -26.56
N LEU A 477 -19.10 -20.26 -27.82
CA LEU A 477 -18.29 -19.88 -28.98
C LEU A 477 -17.80 -18.43 -28.86
N ALA A 478 -18.68 -17.48 -28.54
CA ALA A 478 -18.29 -16.08 -28.39
C ALA A 478 -17.28 -15.89 -27.24
N GLN A 479 -17.55 -16.50 -26.08
CA GLN A 479 -16.67 -16.40 -24.92
C GLN A 479 -15.28 -16.97 -25.22
N GLN A 480 -15.20 -18.14 -25.86
CA GLN A 480 -13.93 -18.76 -26.22
C GLN A 480 -13.17 -17.95 -27.27
N ILE A 481 -13.84 -17.36 -28.26
CA ILE A 481 -13.19 -16.47 -29.24
C ILE A 481 -12.58 -15.24 -28.55
N ILE A 482 -13.32 -14.61 -27.64
CA ILE A 482 -12.84 -13.44 -26.88
C ILE A 482 -11.64 -13.82 -26.00
N GLU A 483 -11.74 -14.95 -25.30
CA GLU A 483 -10.67 -15.42 -24.42
C GLU A 483 -9.42 -15.84 -25.21
N ALA A 484 -9.60 -16.52 -26.36
CA ALA A 484 -8.52 -16.87 -27.26
C ALA A 484 -7.78 -15.61 -27.74
N ALA A 485 -8.51 -14.56 -28.13
CA ALA A 485 -7.92 -13.29 -28.57
C ALA A 485 -7.13 -12.57 -27.47
N ARG A 486 -7.54 -12.71 -26.19
CA ARG A 486 -6.83 -12.15 -25.04
C ARG A 486 -5.57 -12.93 -24.65
N ARG A 487 -5.54 -14.24 -24.91
CA ARG A 487 -4.41 -15.13 -24.63
C ARG A 487 -3.30 -15.06 -25.68
N LEU A 488 -3.54 -14.39 -26.81
CA LEU A 488 -2.51 -14.21 -27.83
C LEU A 488 -1.34 -13.36 -27.30
N PRO A 489 -0.09 -13.65 -27.75
CA PRO A 489 1.08 -12.84 -27.40
C PRO A 489 0.90 -11.36 -27.77
N ARG A 490 0.24 -11.13 -28.91
CA ARG A 490 -0.34 -9.84 -29.27
C ARG A 490 -1.79 -9.84 -28.87
N LYS A 491 -2.09 -9.26 -27.71
CA LYS A 491 -3.46 -9.13 -27.21
C LYS A 491 -4.32 -8.36 -28.23
N VAL A 492 -5.39 -8.99 -28.68
CA VAL A 492 -6.40 -8.36 -29.54
C VAL A 492 -7.68 -8.21 -28.74
N TYR A 493 -8.18 -6.98 -28.62
CA TYR A 493 -9.44 -6.71 -27.94
C TYR A 493 -10.59 -6.82 -28.95
N LEU A 494 -11.44 -7.83 -28.73
CA LEU A 494 -12.68 -8.02 -29.50
C LEU A 494 -13.87 -7.43 -28.72
N PRO A 495 -14.87 -6.85 -29.39
CA PRO A 495 -16.11 -6.41 -28.74
C PRO A 495 -16.88 -7.60 -28.15
N ASN A 496 -17.65 -7.35 -27.09
CA ASN A 496 -18.56 -8.37 -26.55
C ASN A 496 -19.84 -8.45 -27.40
N PRO A 497 -20.41 -9.64 -27.63
CA PRO A 497 -21.70 -9.77 -28.32
C PRO A 497 -22.85 -9.19 -27.47
N ASP A 498 -23.91 -8.73 -28.13
CA ASP A 498 -25.14 -8.26 -27.49
C ASP A 498 -25.91 -9.45 -26.89
N ALA A 499 -25.95 -9.52 -25.55
CA ALA A 499 -26.58 -10.61 -24.81
C ALA A 499 -28.10 -10.72 -25.06
N SER A 500 -28.77 -9.61 -25.37
CA SER A 500 -30.22 -9.60 -25.62
C SER A 500 -30.54 -10.25 -26.95
N LYS A 501 -29.80 -9.88 -28.01
CA LYS A 501 -29.94 -10.46 -29.35
C LYS A 501 -29.53 -11.93 -29.40
N LEU A 502 -28.50 -12.29 -28.63
CA LEU A 502 -28.04 -13.68 -28.52
C LEU A 502 -29.07 -14.59 -27.85
N ALA A 503 -29.95 -14.04 -27.00
CA ALA A 503 -31.02 -14.80 -26.36
C ALA A 503 -32.22 -15.06 -27.30
N GLU A 504 -32.49 -14.15 -28.24
CA GLU A 504 -33.58 -14.27 -29.23
C GLU A 504 -33.19 -15.17 -30.42
N ASP A 505 -32.09 -14.85 -31.10
CA ASP A 505 -31.55 -15.62 -32.23
C ASP A 505 -30.02 -15.75 -32.11
N PRO A 506 -29.53 -16.84 -31.49
CA PRO A 506 -28.13 -16.98 -31.14
C PRO A 506 -27.17 -16.92 -32.33
N PHE A 507 -27.49 -17.55 -33.46
CA PHE A 507 -26.57 -17.65 -34.61
C PHE A 507 -26.62 -16.42 -35.52
N SER A 508 -27.77 -15.76 -35.63
CA SER A 508 -27.89 -14.48 -36.33
C SER A 508 -27.16 -13.36 -35.58
N ALA A 509 -27.29 -13.34 -34.24
CA ALA A 509 -26.54 -12.42 -33.39
C ALA A 509 -25.02 -12.65 -33.49
N LEU A 510 -24.57 -13.91 -33.46
CA LEU A 510 -23.16 -14.25 -33.70
C LEU A 510 -22.67 -13.78 -35.08
N GLN A 511 -23.45 -13.97 -36.13
CA GLN A 511 -23.06 -13.54 -37.47
C GLN A 511 -22.87 -12.01 -37.53
N THR A 512 -23.80 -11.27 -36.94
CA THR A 512 -23.72 -9.80 -36.87
C THR A 512 -22.47 -9.37 -36.09
N TRP A 513 -22.18 -10.06 -34.99
CA TRP A 513 -20.99 -9.81 -34.17
C TRP A 513 -19.67 -10.12 -34.89
N LEU A 514 -19.58 -11.23 -35.62
CA LEU A 514 -18.39 -11.53 -36.44
C LEU A 514 -18.17 -10.47 -37.52
N ALA A 515 -19.23 -9.98 -38.15
CA ALA A 515 -19.14 -8.89 -39.13
C ALA A 515 -18.68 -7.56 -38.49
N GLU A 516 -19.02 -7.31 -37.23
CA GLU A 516 -18.52 -6.16 -36.47
C GLU A 516 -17.01 -6.30 -36.19
N ILE A 517 -16.55 -7.50 -35.83
CA ILE A 517 -15.13 -7.80 -35.64
C ILE A 517 -14.32 -7.53 -36.91
N GLU A 518 -14.82 -7.94 -38.08
CA GLU A 518 -14.21 -7.68 -39.39
C GLU A 518 -14.06 -6.18 -39.67
N ARG A 519 -15.13 -5.40 -39.45
CA ARG A 519 -15.12 -3.94 -39.67
C ARG A 519 -14.13 -3.22 -38.77
N ASN A 520 -14.04 -3.63 -37.50
CA ASN A 520 -13.17 -3.00 -36.51
C ASN A 520 -11.69 -3.37 -36.70
N ASN A 521 -11.38 -4.44 -37.44
CA ASN A 521 -10.03 -4.94 -37.66
C ASN A 521 -9.69 -5.00 -39.15
N SER A 522 -9.89 -3.89 -39.86
CA SER A 522 -9.58 -3.80 -41.29
C SER A 522 -8.12 -4.17 -41.58
N GLY A 523 -7.93 -5.11 -42.50
CA GLY A 523 -6.61 -5.60 -42.93
C GLY A 523 -6.15 -6.90 -42.29
N LYS A 524 -6.78 -7.36 -41.20
CA LYS A 524 -6.44 -8.65 -40.56
C LYS A 524 -7.31 -9.80 -41.08
N GLN A 525 -6.75 -11.00 -41.09
CA GLN A 525 -7.49 -12.25 -41.28
C GLN A 525 -7.66 -12.97 -39.95
N PHE A 526 -8.75 -13.70 -39.75
CA PHE A 526 -9.05 -14.46 -38.55
C PHE A 526 -9.01 -15.95 -38.86
N LEU A 527 -8.09 -16.69 -38.24
CA LEU A 527 -8.04 -18.15 -38.37
C LEU A 527 -8.80 -18.77 -37.21
N LEU A 528 -10.02 -19.23 -37.45
CA LEU A 528 -10.86 -19.87 -36.44
C LEU A 528 -10.60 -21.39 -36.44
N CYS A 529 -9.88 -21.85 -35.42
CA CYS A 529 -9.54 -23.25 -35.19
C CYS A 529 -10.57 -23.90 -34.27
N LEU A 530 -11.41 -24.77 -34.81
CA LEU A 530 -12.41 -25.56 -34.09
C LEU A 530 -11.83 -26.94 -33.77
N ASP A 531 -11.41 -27.16 -32.53
CA ASP A 531 -10.94 -28.46 -32.05
C ASP A 531 -12.11 -29.34 -31.60
N GLU A 532 -11.98 -30.65 -31.82
CA GLU A 532 -13.05 -31.65 -31.63
C GLU A 532 -14.39 -31.29 -32.31
N TYR A 533 -14.34 -30.99 -33.60
CA TYR A 533 -15.53 -30.60 -34.37
C TYR A 533 -16.67 -31.63 -34.34
N GLU A 534 -16.40 -32.89 -34.02
CA GLU A 534 -17.40 -33.96 -33.92
C GLU A 534 -18.53 -33.61 -32.94
N ARG A 535 -18.24 -32.78 -31.91
CA ARG A 535 -19.23 -32.30 -30.95
C ARG A 535 -20.33 -31.45 -31.59
N LEU A 536 -20.04 -30.72 -32.67
CA LEU A 536 -21.08 -30.02 -33.43
C LEU A 536 -22.13 -30.99 -33.96
N GLY A 537 -21.71 -32.18 -34.40
CA GLY A 537 -22.61 -33.22 -34.85
C GLY A 537 -23.52 -33.75 -33.74
N GLU A 538 -23.00 -33.87 -32.52
CA GLU A 538 -23.78 -34.27 -31.34
C GLU A 538 -24.82 -33.21 -30.96
N VAL A 539 -24.44 -31.92 -30.99
CA VAL A 539 -25.38 -30.82 -30.70
C VAL A 539 -26.49 -30.75 -31.74
N VAL A 540 -26.17 -30.93 -33.03
CA VAL A 540 -27.18 -30.99 -34.10
C VAL A 540 -28.14 -32.16 -33.90
N LYS A 541 -27.64 -33.34 -33.47
CA LYS A 541 -28.48 -34.49 -33.13
C LYS A 541 -29.36 -34.23 -31.91
N ALA A 542 -28.82 -33.62 -30.86
CA ALA A 542 -29.54 -33.33 -29.62
C ALA A 542 -30.63 -32.25 -29.79
N THR A 543 -30.35 -31.21 -30.58
CA THR A 543 -31.28 -30.08 -30.78
C THR A 543 -32.20 -30.25 -32.00
N SER A 544 -31.95 -31.27 -32.84
CA SER A 544 -32.62 -31.48 -34.14
C SER A 544 -32.58 -30.28 -35.09
N SER A 545 -31.69 -29.32 -34.83
CA SER A 545 -31.56 -28.08 -35.61
C SER A 545 -30.23 -28.04 -36.34
N ARG A 546 -30.28 -27.71 -37.64
CA ARG A 546 -29.09 -27.50 -38.49
C ARG A 546 -28.53 -26.08 -38.39
N ALA A 547 -29.04 -25.25 -37.47
CA ALA A 547 -28.60 -23.87 -37.30
C ALA A 547 -27.07 -23.71 -37.14
N PRO A 548 -26.35 -24.54 -36.36
CA PRO A 548 -24.89 -24.42 -36.24
C PRO A 548 -24.15 -24.68 -37.58
N LEU A 549 -24.62 -25.64 -38.38
CA LEU A 549 -24.03 -25.96 -39.68
C LEU A 549 -24.33 -24.88 -40.72
N ASN A 550 -25.54 -24.31 -40.68
CA ASN A 550 -25.92 -23.19 -41.53
C ASN A 550 -25.10 -21.95 -41.22
N PHE A 551 -24.82 -21.68 -39.94
CA PHE A 551 -23.93 -20.62 -39.50
C PHE A 551 -22.51 -20.79 -40.06
N ILE A 552 -21.91 -21.98 -39.92
CA ILE A 552 -20.57 -22.28 -40.47
C ILE A 552 -20.58 -22.11 -42.00
N ARG A 553 -21.60 -22.63 -42.68
CA ARG A 553 -21.73 -22.48 -44.14
C ARG A 553 -21.80 -21.02 -44.57
N ASN A 554 -22.56 -20.21 -43.85
CA ASN A 554 -22.70 -18.79 -44.12
C ASN A 554 -21.37 -18.04 -43.91
N LEU A 555 -20.65 -18.36 -42.83
CA LEU A 555 -19.30 -17.84 -42.58
C LEU A 555 -18.37 -18.14 -43.76
N LEU A 556 -18.38 -19.37 -44.28
CA LEU A 556 -17.59 -19.75 -45.47
C LEU A 556 -17.97 -19.00 -46.75
N GLN A 557 -19.26 -18.73 -46.95
CA GLN A 557 -19.76 -18.14 -48.18
C GLN A 557 -19.63 -16.61 -48.22
N HIS A 558 -19.75 -15.96 -47.06
CA HIS A 558 -19.95 -14.51 -46.99
C HIS A 558 -18.83 -13.76 -46.26
N GLN A 559 -18.00 -14.44 -45.45
CA GLN A 559 -16.96 -13.78 -44.66
C GLN A 559 -15.57 -14.08 -45.21
N ARG A 560 -15.03 -13.14 -46.01
CA ARG A 560 -13.74 -13.29 -46.70
C ARG A 560 -12.52 -13.19 -45.79
N GLN A 561 -12.68 -12.61 -44.60
CA GLN A 561 -11.58 -12.45 -43.65
C GLN A 561 -11.43 -13.63 -42.70
N TRP A 562 -12.34 -14.62 -42.74
CA TRP A 562 -12.31 -15.77 -41.84
C TRP A 562 -11.84 -17.03 -42.56
N ILE A 563 -10.85 -17.69 -41.96
CA ILE A 563 -10.31 -18.99 -42.37
C ILE A 563 -10.75 -20.00 -41.33
N LEU A 564 -11.37 -21.10 -41.75
CA LEU A 564 -11.84 -22.14 -40.83
C LEU A 564 -10.88 -23.33 -40.83
N LEU A 565 -10.44 -23.75 -39.65
CA LEU A 565 -9.66 -24.97 -39.46
C LEU A 565 -10.42 -25.91 -38.52
N PHE A 566 -10.83 -27.05 -39.03
CA PHE A 566 -11.44 -28.12 -38.25
C PHE A 566 -10.38 -29.13 -37.81
N SER A 567 -10.33 -29.47 -36.52
CA SER A 567 -9.51 -30.56 -36.00
C SER A 567 -10.40 -31.66 -35.43
N GLY A 568 -10.17 -32.89 -35.87
CA GLY A 568 -10.99 -34.04 -35.47
C GLY A 568 -10.28 -35.37 -35.64
N SER A 569 -10.83 -36.39 -34.99
CA SER A 569 -10.37 -37.77 -34.96
C SER A 569 -11.03 -38.68 -35.99
N GLN A 570 -12.23 -38.33 -36.43
CA GLN A 570 -12.96 -39.09 -37.45
C GLN A 570 -12.73 -38.48 -38.83
N GLU A 571 -12.49 -39.33 -39.82
CA GLU A 571 -12.53 -38.91 -41.22
C GLU A 571 -14.01 -38.66 -41.60
N LEU A 572 -14.29 -37.56 -42.29
CA LEU A 572 -15.61 -37.31 -42.86
C LEU A 572 -15.90 -38.43 -43.85
N SER A 573 -16.71 -39.42 -43.46
CA SER A 573 -17.20 -40.44 -44.38
C SER A 573 -17.94 -39.73 -45.52
N ARG A 574 -17.41 -39.89 -46.74
CA ARG A 574 -17.94 -39.29 -47.97
C ARG A 574 -19.43 -39.54 -48.19
#